data_AF-A0A6S6YXG8-F1
#
_entry.id   AF-A0A6S6YXG8-F1
#
_cell.length_a   1.000
_cell.length_b   1.000
_cell.length_c   1.000
_cell.angle_alpha   90.00
_cell.angle_beta   90.00
_cell.angle_gamma   90.00
#
_symmetry.space_group_name_H-M   'P 1'
#
loop_
_entity.id
_entity.type
_entity.pdbx_description
1 polymer ?
#
loop_
_entity_poly.entity_id
_entity_poly.type
_entity_poly.pdbx_seq_one_letter_code
_entity_poly.pdbx_strand_id
1 'polypeptide(L)'
;MTALWLLCLIAMALGLWLDTRHMPAALLASECGAPGGLLDMAGRHGTLMPASSAAMALAALAPWSAGRTPAPPLAERLICALSMGLGMILGARWGVPLALALGMAPFPGMALGMAVGMAAGLLPVYVFSAGRP
;
A
#
# COMPACT_ATOMS: atom_id res chain seq x y z
N MET A 1 -13.04 4.52 -8.32
CA MET A 1 -11.95 3.79 -7.64
C MET A 1 -10.56 4.35 -7.96
N THR A 2 -10.32 4.86 -9.18
CA THR A 2 -9.08 5.57 -9.54
C THR A 2 -8.73 6.74 -8.61
N ALA A 3 -9.71 7.56 -8.21
CA ALA A 3 -9.49 8.64 -7.25
C ALA A 3 -9.01 8.12 -5.87
N LEU A 4 -9.55 7.00 -5.40
CA LEU A 4 -9.13 6.36 -4.14
C LEU A 4 -7.71 5.79 -4.26
N TRP A 5 -7.38 5.16 -5.38
CA TRP A 5 -6.02 4.68 -5.67
C TRP A 5 -5.00 5.81 -5.66
N LEU A 6 -5.31 6.94 -6.31
CA LEU A 6 -4.45 8.13 -6.32
C LEU A 6 -4.30 8.72 -4.91
N LEU A 7 -5.38 8.79 -4.13
CA LEU A 7 -5.31 9.23 -2.73
C LEU A 7 -4.43 8.31 -1.89
N CYS A 8 -4.56 6.99 -2.03
CA CYS A 8 -3.72 6.02 -1.35
C CYS A 8 -2.25 6.12 -1.79
N LEU A 9 -1.97 6.36 -3.08
CA LEU A 9 -0.61 6.61 -3.58
C LEU A 9 -0.01 7.88 -3.01
N ILE A 10 -0.77 8.97 -2.96
CA ILE A 10 -0.31 10.24 -2.39
C ILE A 10 -0.05 10.06 -0.88
N ALA A 11 -0.95 9.39 -0.16
CA ALA A 11 -0.79 9.10 1.26
C ALA A 11 0.43 8.21 1.52
N MET A 12 0.64 7.17 0.71
CA MET A 12 1.83 6.32 0.77
C MET A 12 3.10 7.13 0.50
N ALA A 13 3.11 7.98 -0.54
CA ALA A 13 4.28 8.78 -0.89
C ALA A 13 4.62 9.81 0.20
N LEU A 14 3.62 10.48 0.76
CA LEU A 14 3.78 11.41 1.88
C LEU A 14 4.27 10.69 3.14
N GLY A 15 3.70 9.52 3.43
CA GLY A 15 4.12 8.68 4.54
C GLY A 15 5.56 8.21 4.38
N LEU A 16 5.93 7.71 3.20
CA LEU A 16 7.29 7.27 2.87
C LEU A 16 8.28 8.43 3.01
N TRP A 17 7.90 9.61 2.55
CA TRP A 17 8.72 10.80 2.70
C TRP A 17 8.93 11.16 4.17
N LEU A 18 7.91 11.03 5.02
CA LEU A 18 8.03 11.23 6.48
C LEU A 18 8.86 10.13 7.15
N ASP A 19 8.62 8.86 6.81
CA ASP A 19 9.32 7.72 7.38
C ASP A 19 10.82 7.76 7.01
N THR A 20 11.15 8.17 5.78
CA THR A 20 12.54 8.32 5.31
C THR A 20 13.29 9.49 5.93
N ARG A 21 12.60 10.43 6.60
CA ARG A 21 13.27 11.47 7.42
C ARG A 21 13.86 10.90 8.70
N HIS A 22 13.27 9.82 9.21
CA HIS A 22 13.64 9.22 10.49
C HIS A 22 14.34 7.87 10.33
N MET A 23 14.16 7.18 9.20
CA MET A 23 14.83 5.92 8.88
C MET A 23 15.54 5.95 7.53
N PRO A 24 16.76 5.41 7.43
CA PRO A 24 17.46 5.32 6.16
C PRO A 24 16.72 4.39 5.18
N ALA A 25 16.54 4.87 3.94
CA ALA A 25 15.79 4.20 2.87
C ALA A 25 16.27 2.77 2.56
N ALA A 26 17.58 2.50 2.72
CA ALA A 26 18.15 1.18 2.53
C ALA A 26 17.67 0.16 3.58
N LEU A 27 17.47 0.61 4.82
CA LEU A 27 17.05 -0.23 5.95
C LEU A 27 15.54 -0.55 5.85
N LEU A 28 14.76 0.40 5.36
CA LEU A 28 13.37 0.16 4.97
C LEU A 28 13.27 -0.91 3.87
N ALA A 29 14.06 -0.79 2.81
CA ALA A 29 14.02 -1.74 1.69
C ALA A 29 14.48 -3.15 2.09
N SER A 30 15.49 -3.28 2.96
CA SER A 30 15.95 -4.59 3.44
C SER A 30 14.91 -5.28 4.32
N GLU A 31 14.29 -4.56 5.24
CA GLU A 31 13.29 -5.13 6.17
C GLU A 31 11.96 -5.45 5.47
N CYS A 32 11.56 -4.63 4.49
CA CYS A 32 10.37 -4.87 3.68
C CYS A 32 10.58 -6.01 2.66
N GLY A 33 11.82 -6.24 2.23
CA GLY A 33 12.19 -7.36 1.36
C GLY A 33 12.53 -8.66 2.10
N ALA A 34 12.63 -8.64 3.43
CA ALA A 34 13.06 -9.78 4.21
C ALA A 34 12.01 -10.91 4.23
N PRO A 35 12.43 -12.19 4.21
CA PRO A 35 11.51 -13.31 4.31
C PRO A 35 10.83 -13.35 5.69
N GLY A 36 9.57 -13.77 5.72
CA GLY A 36 8.75 -13.86 6.92
C GLY A 36 7.28 -14.16 6.60
N GLY A 37 6.49 -14.41 7.64
CA GLY A 37 5.03 -14.53 7.53
C GLY A 37 4.36 -13.19 7.24
N LEU A 38 3.09 -13.20 6.82
CA LEU A 38 2.33 -11.97 6.56
C LEU A 38 2.18 -11.10 7.82
N LEU A 39 1.97 -11.73 8.98
CA LEU A 39 1.88 -11.02 10.27
C LEU A 39 3.21 -10.38 10.66
N ASP A 40 4.34 -11.07 10.45
CA ASP A 40 5.66 -10.50 10.71
C ASP A 40 5.94 -9.30 9.80
N MET A 41 5.59 -9.42 8.51
CA MET A 41 5.74 -8.31 7.56
C MET A 41 4.82 -7.13 7.88
N ALA A 42 3.57 -7.39 8.28
CA ALA A 42 2.65 -6.36 8.72
C ALA A 42 3.16 -5.66 9.99
N GLY A 43 3.71 -6.42 10.95
CA GLY A 43 4.35 -5.88 12.15
C GLY A 43 5.54 -4.98 11.80
N ARG A 44 6.43 -5.43 10.91
CA ARG A 44 7.58 -4.63 10.43
C ARG A 44 7.15 -3.38 9.67
N HIS A 45 6.16 -3.47 8.77
CA HIS A 45 5.63 -2.28 8.10
C HIS A 45 5.00 -1.30 9.09
N GLY A 46 4.27 -1.79 10.10
CA GLY A 46 3.67 -0.95 11.13
C GLY A 46 4.70 -0.23 12.00
N THR A 47 5.81 -0.89 12.35
CA THR A 47 6.85 -0.31 13.21
C THR A 47 7.86 0.54 12.44
N LEU A 48 8.20 0.14 11.21
CA LEU A 48 9.21 0.82 10.40
C LEU A 48 8.62 1.93 9.52
N MET A 49 7.34 1.84 9.19
CA MET A 49 6.64 2.80 8.35
C MET A 49 5.32 3.26 8.99
N PRO A 50 5.36 3.78 10.24
CA PRO A 50 4.15 4.15 10.97
C PRO A 50 3.41 5.30 10.30
N ALA A 51 4.11 6.28 9.71
CA ALA A 51 3.47 7.41 9.05
C ALA A 51 2.78 6.96 7.75
N SER A 52 3.44 6.12 6.94
CA SER A 52 2.84 5.51 5.74
C SER A 52 1.62 4.67 6.07
N SER A 53 1.72 3.82 7.09
CA SER A 53 0.65 2.93 7.50
C SER A 53 -0.56 3.72 8.00
N ALA A 54 -0.34 4.74 8.84
CA ALA A 54 -1.40 5.59 9.36
C ALA A 54 -2.06 6.44 8.28
N ALA A 55 -1.26 7.12 7.44
CA ALA A 55 -1.77 7.96 6.36
C ALA A 55 -2.62 7.14 5.38
N MET A 56 -2.20 5.91 5.08
CA MET A 56 -2.91 5.05 4.16
C MET A 56 -4.15 4.40 4.79
N ALA A 57 -4.12 4.01 6.06
CA ALA A 57 -5.30 3.55 6.79
C ALA A 57 -6.37 4.65 6.84
N LEU A 58 -5.96 5.90 7.08
CA LEU A 58 -6.85 7.06 7.02
C LEU A 58 -7.38 7.27 5.59
N ALA A 59 -6.51 7.20 4.57
CA ALA A 59 -6.93 7.32 3.17
C ALA A 59 -7.89 6.21 2.74
N ALA A 60 -7.75 4.98 3.24
CA ALA A 60 -8.61 3.87 2.86
C ALA A 60 -9.94 3.85 3.64
N LEU A 61 -9.95 4.25 4.91
CA LEU A 61 -11.11 4.17 5.79
C LEU A 61 -11.94 5.47 5.83
N ALA A 62 -11.35 6.61 5.51
CA ALA A 62 -12.07 7.88 5.59
C ALA A 62 -13.29 7.91 4.63
N PRO A 63 -14.41 8.53 5.06
CA PRO A 63 -15.60 8.70 4.25
C PRO A 63 -15.43 9.79 3.20
N TRP A 64 -14.54 9.54 2.24
CA TRP A 64 -14.40 10.39 1.07
C TRP A 64 -15.71 10.35 0.28
N SER A 65 -16.45 11.46 0.29
CA SER A 65 -17.52 11.70 -0.67
C SER A 65 -16.87 12.00 -2.02
N ALA A 66 -17.04 11.09 -2.99
CA ALA A 66 -16.66 11.36 -4.37
C ALA A 66 -17.74 12.25 -5.03
N GLY A 67 -17.80 13.53 -4.64
CA GLY A 67 -18.78 14.48 -5.15
C GLY A 67 -20.21 14.20 -4.67
N ARG A 68 -21.15 13.98 -5.61
CA ARG A 68 -22.60 13.79 -5.32
C ARG A 68 -22.99 12.37 -4.90
N THR A 69 -22.09 11.40 -5.03
CA THR A 69 -22.39 10.02 -4.62
C THR A 69 -22.12 9.81 -3.14
N PRO A 70 -23.06 9.20 -2.39
CA PRO A 70 -22.84 8.84 -0.99
C PRO A 70 -21.63 7.91 -0.88
N ALA A 71 -20.87 8.09 0.18
CA ALA A 71 -19.64 7.32 0.37
C ALA A 71 -19.97 5.82 0.56
N PRO A 72 -19.16 4.90 -0.01
CA PRO A 72 -19.44 3.46 0.01
C PRO A 72 -19.54 2.91 1.44
N PRO A 73 -20.26 1.81 1.67
CA PRO A 73 -20.43 1.22 3.00
C PRO A 73 -19.09 0.81 3.62
N LEU A 74 -19.00 0.88 4.95
CA LEU A 74 -17.76 0.61 5.71
C LEU A 74 -17.12 -0.73 5.34
N ALA A 75 -17.94 -1.77 5.14
CA ALA A 75 -17.47 -3.11 4.78
C ALA A 75 -16.67 -3.13 3.46
N GLU A 76 -17.12 -2.39 2.45
CA GLU A 76 -16.44 -2.34 1.15
C GLU A 76 -15.12 -1.57 1.24
N ARG A 77 -15.09 -0.52 2.06
CA ARG A 77 -13.85 0.21 2.36
C ARG A 77 -12.85 -0.63 3.13
N LEU A 78 -13.32 -1.44 4.08
CA LEU A 78 -12.49 -2.39 4.83
C LEU A 78 -11.88 -3.43 3.90
N ILE A 79 -12.69 -4.04 3.03
CA ILE A 79 -12.19 -5.01 2.04
C ILE A 79 -11.16 -4.34 1.12
N CYS A 80 -11.43 -3.11 0.66
CA CYS A 80 -10.52 -2.35 -0.17
C CYS A 80 -9.22 -1.96 0.55
N ALA A 81 -9.29 -1.59 1.83
CA ALA A 81 -8.13 -1.27 2.65
C ALA A 81 -7.25 -2.52 2.85
N LEU A 82 -7.87 -3.66 3.16
CA LEU A 82 -7.19 -4.93 3.34
C LEU A 82 -6.52 -5.40 2.04
N SER A 83 -7.21 -5.31 0.91
CA SER A 83 -6.67 -5.74 -0.37
C SER A 83 -5.51 -4.86 -0.84
N MET A 84 -5.59 -3.53 -0.64
CA MET A 84 -4.47 -2.62 -0.91
C MET A 84 -3.29 -2.86 0.03
N GLY A 85 -3.53 -3.06 1.33
CA GLY A 85 -2.48 -3.35 2.31
C GLY A 85 -1.74 -4.65 2.01
N LEU A 86 -2.47 -5.71 1.66
CA LEU A 86 -1.87 -6.97 1.21
C LEU A 86 -1.08 -6.79 -0.09
N GLY A 87 -1.63 -6.05 -1.05
CA GLY A 87 -0.97 -5.70 -2.29
C GLY A 87 0.36 -4.97 -2.06
N MET A 88 0.38 -4.01 -1.13
CA MET A 88 1.60 -3.29 -0.73
C MET A 88 2.65 -4.23 -0.15
N ILE A 89 2.29 -5.06 0.84
CA ILE A 89 3.23 -5.96 1.51
C ILE A 89 3.84 -6.95 0.51
N LEU A 90 3.00 -7.57 -0.32
CA LEU A 90 3.45 -8.50 -1.36
C LEU A 90 4.26 -7.77 -2.44
N GLY A 91 3.82 -6.59 -2.83
CA GLY A 91 4.49 -5.72 -3.80
C GLY A 91 5.89 -5.32 -3.33
N ALA A 92 6.05 -4.89 -2.09
CA ALA A 92 7.35 -4.57 -1.49
C ALA A 92 8.28 -5.79 -1.47
N ARG A 93 7.74 -6.95 -1.04
CA ARG A 93 8.48 -8.22 -0.97
C ARG A 93 9.02 -8.66 -2.33
N TRP A 94 8.26 -8.46 -3.40
CA TRP A 94 8.66 -8.85 -4.76
C TRP A 94 9.44 -7.75 -5.49
N GLY A 95 9.16 -6.48 -5.18
CA GLY A 95 9.79 -5.32 -5.83
C GLY A 95 11.27 -5.15 -5.50
N VAL A 96 11.67 -5.44 -4.26
CA VAL A 96 13.08 -5.39 -3.83
C VAL A 96 13.96 -6.39 -4.59
N PRO A 97 13.68 -7.72 -4.60
CA PRO A 97 14.50 -8.67 -5.33
C PRO A 97 14.46 -8.44 -6.84
N LEU A 98 13.33 -7.99 -7.40
CA LEU A 98 13.23 -7.65 -8.81
C LEU A 98 14.14 -6.45 -9.17
N ALA A 99 14.17 -5.41 -8.35
CA ALA A 99 15.05 -4.27 -8.59
C ALA A 99 16.54 -4.65 -8.49
N LEU A 100 16.90 -5.52 -7.54
CA LEU A 100 18.25 -6.06 -7.46
C LEU A 100 18.61 -6.89 -8.70
N ALA A 101 17.68 -7.71 -9.20
CA ALA A 101 17.88 -8.48 -10.44
C ALA A 101 18.06 -7.57 -11.68
N LEU A 102 17.47 -6.38 -11.66
CA LEU A 102 17.59 -5.37 -12.73
C LEU A 102 18.78 -4.40 -12.51
N GLY A 103 19.60 -4.58 -11.47
CA GLY A 103 20.72 -3.69 -11.15
C GLY A 103 20.30 -2.29 -10.67
N MET A 104 19.04 -2.13 -10.24
CA MET A 104 18.52 -0.87 -9.70
C MET A 104 18.66 -0.80 -8.18
N ALA A 105 18.55 0.42 -7.64
CA ALA A 105 18.51 0.60 -6.19
C ALA A 105 17.27 -0.09 -5.58
N PRO A 106 17.37 -0.68 -4.37
CA PRO A 106 16.30 -1.48 -3.78
C PRO A 106 15.09 -0.64 -3.34
N PHE A 107 15.31 0.61 -2.92
CA PHE A 107 14.24 1.52 -2.47
C PHE A 107 13.23 1.88 -3.58
N PRO A 108 13.64 2.35 -4.77
CA PRO A 108 12.68 2.58 -5.86
C PRO A 108 12.01 1.30 -6.33
N GLY A 109 12.71 0.15 -6.28
CA GLY A 109 12.12 -1.17 -6.51
C GLY A 109 10.96 -1.51 -5.58
N MET A 110 11.19 -1.31 -4.29
CA MET A 110 10.18 -1.47 -3.25
C MET A 110 8.98 -0.53 -3.49
N ALA A 111 9.22 0.75 -3.74
CA ALA A 111 8.17 1.75 -3.95
C ALA A 111 7.31 1.43 -5.19
N LEU A 112 7.94 1.04 -6.30
CA LEU A 112 7.24 0.60 -7.51
C LEU A 112 6.46 -0.69 -7.25
N GLY A 113 7.06 -1.66 -6.56
CA GLY A 113 6.41 -2.91 -6.17
C GLY A 113 5.15 -2.64 -5.35
N MET A 114 5.22 -1.76 -4.36
CA MET A 114 4.06 -1.34 -3.54
C MET A 114 2.96 -0.70 -4.39
N ALA A 115 3.32 0.21 -5.31
CA ALA A 115 2.36 0.88 -6.19
C ALA A 115 1.64 -0.12 -7.12
N VAL A 116 2.38 -1.04 -7.73
CA VAL A 116 1.83 -2.10 -8.59
C VAL A 116 0.97 -3.07 -7.78
N GLY A 117 1.44 -3.46 -6.60
CA GLY A 117 0.70 -4.34 -5.69
C GLY A 117 -0.63 -3.75 -5.24
N MET A 118 -0.67 -2.45 -4.91
CA MET A 118 -1.93 -1.75 -4.61
C MET A 118 -2.88 -1.70 -5.80
N ALA A 119 -2.36 -1.51 -7.02
CA ALA A 119 -3.17 -1.55 -8.23
C ALA A 119 -3.80 -2.95 -8.45
N ALA A 120 -3.03 -4.02 -8.23
CA ALA A 120 -3.54 -5.39 -8.27
C ALA A 120 -4.55 -5.66 -7.15
N GLY A 121 -4.35 -5.09 -5.95
CA GLY A 121 -5.28 -5.18 -4.82
C GLY A 121 -6.64 -4.53 -5.07
N LEU A 122 -6.77 -3.66 -6.07
CA LEU A 122 -8.07 -3.09 -6.47
C LEU A 122 -8.91 -4.03 -7.34
N LEU A 123 -8.28 -5.02 -7.99
CA LEU A 123 -8.97 -5.93 -8.91
C LEU A 123 -10.12 -6.70 -8.24
N PRO A 124 -9.94 -7.29 -7.04
CA PRO A 124 -11.02 -8.00 -6.35
C PRO A 124 -12.18 -7.09 -5.95
N VAL A 125 -11.87 -5.84 -5.59
CA VAL A 125 -12.89 -4.83 -5.22
C VAL A 125 -13.70 -4.44 -6.45
N TYR A 126 -13.05 -4.22 -7.59
CA TYR A 126 -13.71 -3.96 -8.87
C TYR A 126 -14.67 -5.08 -9.26
N VAL A 127 -14.23 -6.34 -9.14
CA VAL A 127 -15.06 -7.51 -9.44
C VAL A 127 -16.26 -7.58 -8.49
N PHE A 128 -16.05 -7.33 -7.20
CA PHE A 128 -17.12 -7.37 -6.20
C PHE A 128 -18.16 -6.25 -6.38
N SER A 129 -17.72 -5.04 -6.73
CA SER A 129 -18.64 -3.92 -7.00
C SER A 129 -19.38 -4.07 -8.33
N ALA A 130 -18.75 -4.67 -9.36
CA ALA A 130 -19.39 -4.91 -10.66
C ALA A 130 -20.43 -6.04 -10.62
N GLY A 131 -20.32 -6.96 -9.66
CA GLY A 131 -21.25 -8.08 -9.46
C GLY A 131 -22.48 -7.75 -8.61
N ARG A 132 -22.62 -6.52 -8.09
CA ARG A 132 -23.84 -6.09 -7.40
C ARG A 132 -24.88 -5.62 -8.44
N PRO A 133 -26.09 -6.22 -8.46
CA PRO A 133 -27.17 -5.82 -9.38
C PRO A 133 -27.73 -4.44 -9.08
#